data_AF-A0A6V8KVJ8-F1
#
_entry.id   AF-A0A6V8KVJ8-F1
#
_cell.length_a   1.000
_cell.length_b   1.000
_cell.length_c   1.000
_cell.angle_alpha   90.00
_cell.angle_beta   90.00
_cell.angle_gamma   90.00
#
_symmetry.space_group_name_H-M   'P 1'
#
loop_
_entity.id
_entity.type
_entity.pdbx_description
1 polymer ?
#
loop_
_entity_poly.entity_id
_entity_poly.type
_entity_poly.pdbx_seq_one_letter_code
_entity_poly.pdbx_strand_id
1 'polypeptide(L)' 'METLFMPTNPLYSFLSSSLVKEVAKWGGDVSAHVPDVVAARLTERYAR' A
#
# COMPACT_ATOMS: atom_id res chain seq x y z
N MET A 1 12.80 -25.00 13.87
CA MET A 1 12.22 -23.77 13.30
C MET A 1 10.77 -24.05 13.02
N GLU A 2 9.87 -23.25 13.57
CA GLU A 2 8.42 -23.38 13.37
C GLU A 2 7.92 -22.13 12.65
N THR A 3 7.03 -22.31 11.68
CA THR A 3 6.41 -21.21 10.93
C THR A 3 5.03 -20.95 11.48
N LEU A 4 4.78 -19.72 11.93
CA LEU A 4 3.46 -19.27 12.37
C LEU A 4 2.75 -18.55 11.23
N PHE A 5 1.47 -18.83 11.06
CA PHE A 5 0.58 -18.14 10.13
C PHE A 5 -0.40 -17.27 10.91
N MET A 6 -0.59 -16.02 10.48
CA MET A 6 -1.54 -15.08 11.07
C MET A 6 -2.46 -14.54 9.99
N PRO A 7 -3.80 -14.67 10.13
CA PRO A 7 -4.74 -14.12 9.17
C PRO A 7 -4.78 -12.59 9.26
N THR A 8 -4.99 -11.95 8.11
CA THR A 8 -5.23 -10.50 8.02
C THR A 8 -6.62 -10.15 8.53
N ASN A 9 -6.78 -8.97 9.12
CA ASN A 9 -8.10 -8.41 9.45
C ASN A 9 -8.95 -8.30 8.15
N PRO A 10 -10.19 -8.84 8.11
CA PRO A 10 -11.04 -8.85 6.91
C PRO A 10 -11.19 -7.48 6.22
N LEU A 11 -11.16 -6.39 6.98
CA LEU A 11 -11.24 -5.02 6.46
C LEU A 11 -10.06 -4.63 5.56
N TYR A 12 -8.93 -5.33 5.62
CA TYR A 12 -7.74 -5.09 4.80
C TYR A 12 -7.42 -6.26 3.88
N SER A 13 -8.32 -7.24 3.75
CA SER A 13 -8.09 -8.46 2.96
C SER A 13 -7.88 -8.22 1.46
N PHE A 14 -8.38 -7.09 0.95
CA PHE A 14 -8.22 -6.68 -0.45
C PHE A 14 -6.98 -5.80 -0.69
N LEU A 15 -6.28 -5.37 0.36
CA LEU A 15 -5.14 -4.47 0.21
C LEU A 15 -3.89 -5.26 -0.22
N SER A 16 -3.28 -4.84 -1.34
CA SER A 16 -2.00 -5.37 -1.80
C SER A 16 -1.06 -4.24 -2.21
N SER A 17 0.25 -4.44 -1.99
CA SER A 17 1.27 -3.46 -2.38
C SER A 17 1.28 -3.23 -3.89
N SER A 18 0.95 -4.24 -4.70
CA SER A 18 0.87 -4.11 -6.15
C SER A 18 -0.24 -3.14 -6.56
N LEU A 19 -1.43 -3.30 -5.98
CA LEU A 19 -2.58 -2.42 -6.26
C LEU A 19 -2.29 -0.97 -5.84
N VAL A 20 -1.77 -0.76 -4.62
CA VAL A 20 -1.41 0.58 -4.12
C VAL A 20 -0.41 1.28 -5.06
N LYS A 21 0.63 0.55 -5.50
CA LYS A 21 1.63 1.09 -6.42
C LYS A 21 1.06 1.40 -7.79
N GLU A 22 0.09 0.62 -8.27
CA GLU A 22 -0.56 0.85 -9.56
C GLU A 22 -1.42 2.12 -9.53
N VAL A 23 -2.25 2.29 -8.50
CA VAL A 23 -3.07 3.50 -8.30
C VAL A 23 -2.18 4.74 -8.18
N ALA A 24 -1.14 4.69 -7.33
CA ALA A 24 -0.21 5.80 -7.14
C ALA A 24 0.54 6.17 -8.43
N LYS A 25 0.93 5.18 -9.25
CA LYS A 25 1.61 5.41 -10.53
C LYS A 25 0.77 6.21 -11.52
N TRP A 26 -0.55 6.08 -11.47
CA TRP A 26 -1.48 6.79 -12.35
C TRP A 26 -2.05 8.08 -11.72
N GLY A 27 -1.47 8.55 -10.61
CA GLY A 27 -1.87 9.79 -9.94
C GLY A 27 -3.10 9.67 -9.04
N GLY A 28 -3.54 8.45 -8.73
CA GLY A 28 -4.59 8.24 -7.73
C GLY A 28 -4.09 8.47 -6.31
N ASP A 29 -4.96 8.99 -5.44
CA ASP A 29 -4.67 9.15 -4.02
C ASP A 29 -4.72 7.80 -3.29
N VAL A 30 -3.69 7.54 -2.49
CA VAL A 30 -3.53 6.31 -1.69
C VAL A 30 -3.32 6.59 -0.20
N SER A 31 -3.40 7.86 0.23
CA SER A 31 -3.15 8.30 1.61
C SER A 31 -4.03 7.58 2.64
N ALA A 32 -5.27 7.23 2.29
CA ALA A 32 -6.17 6.46 3.16
C ALA A 32 -5.74 5.00 3.37
N HIS A 33 -4.76 4.50 2.61
CA HIS A 33 -4.37 3.09 2.58
C HIS A 33 -2.94 2.83 3.04
N VAL A 34 -2.16 3.89 3.29
CA VAL A 34 -0.77 3.79 3.74
C VAL A 34 -0.45 4.89 4.75
N PRO A 35 0.53 4.71 5.65
CA PRO A 35 1.01 5.79 6.50
C PRO A 35 1.55 6.98 5.68
N ASP A 36 1.47 8.19 6.24
CA ASP A 36 1.87 9.44 5.57
C ASP A 36 3.30 9.40 5.00
N VAL A 37 4.23 8.80 5.74
CA VAL A 37 5.62 8.62 5.30
C VAL A 37 5.71 7.78 4.03
N VAL A 38 4.83 6.80 3.84
CA VAL A 38 4.78 5.97 2.63
C VAL A 38 4.11 6.75 1.50
N ALA A 39 3.03 7.47 1.77
CA ALA A 39 2.35 8.30 0.77
C ALA A 39 3.32 9.33 0.15
N ALA A 40 4.05 10.07 0.99
CA ALA A 40 5.05 11.04 0.53
C ALA A 40 6.11 10.39 -0.39
N ARG A 41 6.61 9.22 -0.03
CA ARG A 41 7.61 8.47 -0.80
C ARG A 41 7.06 7.93 -2.12
N LEU A 42 5.78 7.54 -2.16
CA LEU A 42 5.12 7.13 -3.40
C LEU A 42 4.93 8.33 -4.34
N THR A 43 4.51 9.48 -3.81
CA THR A 43 4.41 10.73 -4.57
C THR A 43 5.76 11.12 -5.17
N GLU A 44 6.83 11.17 -4.37
CA GLU A 44 8.19 11.47 -4.86
C GLU A 44 8.65 10.48 -5.95
N ARG A 45 8.34 9.19 -5.79
CA ARG A 45 8.73 8.14 -6.74
C ARG A 45 8.05 8.27 -8.10
N TYR A 46 6.81 8.74 -8.14
CA TYR A 46 5.99 8.79 -9.35
C TYR A 46 5.79 10.20 -9.92
N ALA A 47 6.34 11.25 -9.30
CA ALA A 47 6.29 12.64 -9.75
C ALA A 47 7.11 12.94 -11.04
N ARG A 48 7.29 11.95 -11.92
CA ARG A 48 8.02 12.11 -13.19
C ARG A 48 7.12 12.64 -14.30
#